data_AF-A0A2W6P816-F1
#
_entry.id   AF-A0A2W6P816-F1
#
_cell.length_a   1.000
_cell.length_b   1.000
_cell.length_c   1.000
_cell.angle_alpha   90.00
_cell.angle_beta   90.00
_cell.angle_gamma   90.00
#
_symmetry.space_group_name_H-M   'P 1'
#
loop_
_entity.id
_entity.type
_entity.pdbx_description
1 polymer ?
#
loop_
_entity_poly.entity_id
_entity_poly.type
_entity_poly.pdbx_seq_one_letter_code
_entity_poly.pdbx_strand_id
1 'polypeptide(L)'
;MDAISSIGHHGRRDEQFIEDFYIVNPDIEVSIKATHEFVKEHEFVRTMYGRNRRSLGHKPNAIAYNRLVLQICAITVMNKVPLDFWKIDKIPYKLKCGFQDIKKKGRMCSSYGCQCQDSRYSGGHYETCTLHEFVMSKGWYTAGTVHDEALLQVERKIKREEIAAIKACMTNAAILDVPLKLMLNLCNEGVKKLSRKINLERLM
;
A
#
# COMPACT_ATOMS: atom_id res chain seq x y z
N MET A 1 7.69 10.60 5.62
CA MET A 1 6.43 11.32 5.91
C MET A 1 5.97 10.68 7.19
N ASP A 2 5.81 11.50 8.21
CA ASP A 2 5.37 11.02 9.50
C ASP A 2 3.94 10.49 9.31
N ALA A 3 3.73 9.19 9.51
CA ALA A 3 2.41 8.58 9.64
C ALA A 3 1.59 9.18 10.81
N ILE A 4 2.21 10.14 11.50
CA ILE A 4 1.83 10.81 12.73
C ILE A 4 0.75 11.88 12.52
N SER A 5 0.59 12.46 11.32
CA SER A 5 -0.32 13.60 11.15
C SER A 5 -1.81 13.22 11.02
N SER A 6 -2.16 11.94 10.86
CA SER A 6 -3.54 11.52 10.54
C SER A 6 -4.39 11.14 11.76
N ILE A 7 -3.79 10.93 12.94
CA ILE A 7 -4.49 10.39 14.13
C ILE A 7 -4.78 11.49 15.17
N GLY A 8 -4.46 12.76 14.88
CA GLY A 8 -4.74 13.89 15.77
C GLY A 8 -3.95 13.87 17.09
N HIS A 9 -2.95 12.99 17.20
CA HIS A 9 -1.95 12.98 18.26
C HIS A 9 -0.64 13.56 17.72
N HIS A 10 0.08 14.27 18.58
CA HIS A 10 1.37 14.88 18.23
C HIS A 10 2.41 14.52 19.30
N GLY A 11 3.51 13.88 18.87
CA GLY A 11 4.76 13.73 19.63
C GLY A 11 5.15 12.28 19.92
N ARG A 12 5.79 12.03 21.08
CA ARG A 12 6.33 10.72 21.50
C ARG A 12 5.32 9.57 21.50
N ARG A 13 4.01 9.87 21.58
CA ARG A 13 2.95 8.86 21.55
C ARG A 13 2.83 8.16 20.19
N ASP A 14 3.13 8.88 19.12
CA ASP A 14 3.02 8.33 17.77
C ASP A 14 4.24 7.45 17.44
N GLU A 15 5.41 7.79 18.00
CA GLU A 15 6.62 6.96 17.93
C GLU A 15 6.43 5.64 18.67
N GLN A 16 5.94 5.68 19.92
CA GLN A 16 5.65 4.48 20.69
C GLN A 16 4.62 3.59 19.98
N PHE A 17 3.59 4.17 19.38
CA PHE A 17 2.60 3.41 18.61
C PHE A 17 3.22 2.66 17.41
N ILE A 18 4.13 3.31 16.69
CA ILE A 18 4.84 2.66 15.56
C ILE A 18 5.75 1.54 16.08
N GLU A 19 6.46 1.76 17.19
CA GLU A 19 7.30 0.73 17.81
C GLU A 19 6.47 -0.46 18.28
N ASP A 20 5.36 -0.21 18.99
CA ASP A 20 4.42 -1.22 19.46
C ASP A 20 3.83 -2.01 18.28
N PHE A 21 3.52 -1.35 17.17
CA PHE A 21 3.04 -2.01 15.95
C PHE A 21 4.04 -3.04 15.41
N TYR A 22 5.34 -2.70 15.38
CA TYR A 22 6.39 -3.62 14.92
C TYR A 22 6.74 -4.69 15.96
N ILE A 23 6.56 -4.43 17.26
CA ILE A 23 6.70 -5.46 18.30
C ILE A 23 5.62 -6.53 18.13
N VAL A 24 4.38 -6.11 17.86
CA VAL A 24 3.26 -7.03 17.65
C VAL A 24 3.35 -7.73 16.28
N ASN A 25 3.92 -7.07 15.27
CA ASN A 25 3.99 -7.58 13.89
C ASN A 25 5.44 -7.58 13.36
N PRO A 26 6.35 -8.40 13.95
CA PRO A 26 7.78 -8.35 13.63
C PRO A 26 8.07 -8.71 12.16
N ASP A 27 7.29 -9.63 11.58
CA ASP A 27 7.47 -10.08 10.20
C ASP A 27 7.26 -8.94 9.18
N ILE A 28 6.44 -7.94 9.52
CA ILE A 28 6.24 -6.76 8.67
C ILE A 28 7.53 -5.95 8.58
N GLU A 29 8.23 -5.73 9.70
CA GLU A 29 9.48 -4.99 9.69
C GLU A 29 10.56 -5.72 8.88
N VAL A 30 10.65 -7.04 9.06
CA VAL A 30 11.57 -7.92 8.31
C VAL A 30 11.27 -7.85 6.81
N SER A 31 9.99 -7.98 6.43
CA SER A 31 9.54 -7.95 5.03
C SER A 31 9.81 -6.59 4.37
N ILE A 32 9.56 -5.48 5.08
CA ILE A 32 9.90 -4.13 4.62
C ILE A 32 11.41 -4.03 4.37
N LYS A 33 12.24 -4.40 5.34
CA LYS A 33 13.71 -4.34 5.22
C LYS A 33 14.21 -5.17 4.05
N ALA A 34 13.75 -6.42 3.93
CA ALA A 34 14.12 -7.31 2.83
C ALA A 34 13.74 -6.72 1.46
N THR A 35 12.56 -6.13 1.35
CA THR A 35 12.11 -5.45 0.13
C THR A 35 13.02 -4.27 -0.21
N HIS A 36 13.40 -3.47 0.77
CA HIS A 36 14.33 -2.36 0.56
C HIS A 36 15.70 -2.84 0.07
N GLU A 37 16.28 -3.88 0.67
CA GLU A 37 17.55 -4.45 0.19
C GLU A 37 17.43 -5.00 -1.24
N PHE A 38 16.33 -5.70 -1.56
CA PHE A 38 16.06 -6.18 -2.91
C PHE A 38 16.02 -5.04 -3.94
N VAL A 39 15.33 -3.93 -3.64
CA VAL A 39 15.28 -2.78 -4.57
C VAL A 39 16.64 -2.09 -4.70
N LYS A 40 17.45 -2.06 -3.66
CA LYS A 40 18.81 -1.50 -3.75
C LYS A 40 19.68 -2.28 -4.74
N GLU A 41 19.49 -3.59 -4.81
CA GLU A 41 20.25 -4.45 -5.71
C GLU A 41 19.69 -4.43 -7.14
N HIS A 42 18.37 -4.56 -7.27
CA HIS A 42 17.71 -4.85 -8.54
C HIS A 42 16.95 -3.66 -9.17
N GLU A 43 16.74 -2.57 -8.43
CA GLU A 43 16.02 -1.36 -8.89
C GLU A 43 14.58 -1.60 -9.36
N PHE A 44 13.91 -2.64 -8.86
CA PHE A 44 12.47 -2.84 -9.03
C PHE A 44 11.86 -3.54 -7.82
N VAL A 45 10.54 -3.43 -7.68
CA VAL A 45 9.72 -4.27 -6.78
C VAL A 45 8.95 -5.30 -7.59
N ARG A 46 8.76 -6.49 -7.02
CA ARG A 46 8.03 -7.59 -7.64
C ARG A 46 6.77 -7.91 -6.84
N THR A 47 5.60 -7.90 -7.50
CA THR A 47 4.34 -8.29 -6.88
C THR A 47 4.24 -9.80 -6.68
N MET A 48 3.23 -10.28 -5.93
CA MET A 48 3.02 -11.72 -5.70
C MET A 48 2.89 -12.53 -7.00
N TYR A 49 2.34 -11.93 -8.06
CA TYR A 49 2.17 -12.57 -9.38
C TYR A 49 3.28 -12.19 -10.37
N GLY A 50 4.39 -11.62 -9.89
CA GLY A 50 5.58 -11.38 -10.69
C GLY A 50 5.56 -10.14 -11.57
N ARG A 51 4.58 -9.22 -11.41
CA ARG A 51 4.64 -7.92 -12.07
C ARG A 51 5.77 -7.09 -11.44
N ASN A 52 6.62 -6.52 -12.29
CA ASN A 52 7.71 -5.66 -11.85
C ASN A 52 7.31 -4.19 -11.98
N ARG A 53 7.61 -3.40 -10.95
CA ARG A 53 7.56 -1.93 -11.00
C ARG A 53 8.95 -1.38 -10.76
N ARG A 54 9.47 -0.64 -11.74
CA ARG A 54 10.84 -0.12 -11.71
C ARG A 54 10.95 1.08 -10.76
N SER A 55 12.05 1.14 -10.04
CA SER A 55 12.47 2.20 -9.14
C SER A 55 13.81 2.75 -9.64
N LEU A 56 13.76 3.43 -10.79
CA LEU A 56 14.96 3.92 -11.46
C LEU A 56 15.74 4.89 -10.55
N GLY A 57 17.05 4.67 -10.43
CA GLY A 57 17.92 5.51 -9.61
C GLY A 57 17.81 5.23 -8.11
N HIS A 58 17.11 4.17 -7.69
CA HIS A 58 17.06 3.80 -6.27
C HIS A 58 18.42 3.36 -5.74
N LYS A 59 19.19 2.59 -6.53
CA LYS A 59 20.52 2.11 -6.14
C LYS A 59 21.51 3.25 -5.85
N PRO A 60 21.75 4.21 -6.76
CA PRO A 60 22.65 5.33 -6.46
C PRO A 60 22.15 6.20 -5.30
N ASN A 61 20.84 6.40 -5.18
CA ASN A 61 20.25 7.13 -4.05
C ASN A 61 20.46 6.41 -2.71
N ALA A 62 20.36 5.08 -2.68
CA ALA A 62 20.58 4.28 -1.48
C ALA A 62 22.04 4.27 -1.03
N ILE A 63 22.99 4.17 -1.98
CA ILE A 63 24.42 4.28 -1.69
C ILE A 63 24.72 5.66 -1.08
N ALA A 64 24.20 6.73 -1.69
CA ALA A 64 24.39 8.08 -1.21
C ALA A 64 23.72 8.29 0.17
N TYR A 65 22.55 7.71 0.40
CA TYR A 65 21.87 7.71 1.70
C TYR A 65 22.73 7.05 2.78
N ASN A 66 23.21 5.83 2.54
CA ASN A 66 24.04 5.09 3.50
C ASN A 66 25.33 5.85 3.84
N ARG A 67 25.99 6.45 2.83
CA ARG A 67 27.17 7.29 3.05
C ARG A 67 26.88 8.46 3.97
N LEU A 68 25.77 9.17 3.76
CA LEU A 68 25.39 10.31 4.62
C LEU A 68 24.99 9.87 6.03
N VAL A 69 24.30 8.73 6.17
CA VAL A 69 23.99 8.14 7.48
C VAL A 69 25.28 7.88 8.26
N LEU A 70 26.27 7.22 7.66
CA LEU A 70 27.55 6.93 8.31
C LEU A 70 28.28 8.21 8.74
N GLN A 71 28.29 9.25 7.89
CA GLN A 71 28.90 10.54 8.21
C GLN A 71 28.21 11.23 9.39
N ILE A 72 26.87 11.26 9.39
CA ILE A 72 26.10 11.87 10.48
C ILE A 72 26.30 11.10 11.78
N CYS A 73 26.17 9.76 11.73
CA CYS A 73 26.35 8.88 12.89
C CYS A 73 27.76 9.00 13.49
N ALA A 74 28.80 9.13 12.66
CA ALA A 74 30.17 9.34 13.12
C ALA A 74 30.33 10.68 13.87
N ILE A 75 29.68 11.76 13.39
CA ILE A 75 29.71 13.08 14.04
C ILE A 75 28.95 13.08 15.37
N THR A 76 27.80 12.39 15.41
CA THR A 76 26.94 12.35 16.60
C THR A 76 27.35 11.28 17.61
N VAL A 77 28.22 10.33 17.23
CA VAL A 77 28.57 9.15 18.02
C VAL A 77 27.30 8.34 18.37
N MET A 78 26.45 8.12 17.38
CA MET A 78 25.18 7.39 17.54
C MET A 78 25.06 6.29 16.50
N ASN A 79 24.31 5.24 16.85
CA ASN A 79 24.09 4.10 15.96
C ASN A 79 23.01 4.37 14.89
N LYS A 80 22.25 5.45 15.04
CA LYS A 80 21.17 5.88 14.13
C LYS A 80 21.18 7.40 14.00
N VAL A 81 20.74 7.91 12.85
CA VAL A 81 20.57 9.35 12.65
C VAL A 81 19.49 9.86 13.61
N PRO A 82 19.79 10.88 14.44
CA PRO A 82 18.81 11.45 15.36
C PRO A 82 17.60 12.02 14.61
N LEU A 83 16.40 11.87 15.16
CA LEU A 83 15.19 12.45 14.56
C LEU A 83 15.31 13.98 14.45
N ASP A 84 15.80 14.60 15.51
CA ASP A 84 16.06 16.05 15.63
C ASP A 84 17.46 16.46 15.15
N PHE A 85 18.04 15.77 14.16
CA PHE A 85 19.40 16.08 13.66
C PHE A 85 19.56 17.55 13.18
N TRP A 86 18.46 18.24 12.86
CA TRP A 86 18.46 19.68 12.56
C TRP A 86 18.90 20.55 13.74
N LYS A 87 18.59 20.15 14.98
CA LYS A 87 18.93 20.88 16.22
C LYS A 87 20.36 20.62 16.69
N ILE A 88 21.07 19.70 16.04
CA ILE A 88 22.45 19.34 16.42
C ILE A 88 23.42 20.24 15.66
N ASP A 89 24.06 21.17 16.36
CA ASP A 89 24.99 22.15 15.77
C ASP A 89 26.25 21.50 15.21
N LYS A 90 26.66 20.36 15.79
CA LYS A 90 27.84 19.59 15.33
C LYS A 90 27.69 19.10 13.89
N ILE A 91 26.47 18.97 13.36
CA ILE A 91 26.25 18.48 11.99
C ILE A 91 26.28 19.67 11.01
N PRO A 92 27.20 19.69 10.04
CA PRO A 92 27.26 20.72 9.01
C PRO A 92 25.95 20.88 8.24
N TYR A 93 25.53 22.13 7.99
CA TYR A 93 24.31 22.44 7.24
C TYR A 93 24.25 21.73 5.88
N LYS A 94 25.37 21.69 5.14
CA LYS A 94 25.47 21.00 3.85
C LYS A 94 25.12 19.51 3.94
N LEU A 95 25.50 18.84 5.03
CA LEU A 95 25.14 17.44 5.28
C LEU A 95 23.66 17.29 5.63
N LYS A 96 23.10 18.22 6.43
CA LYS A 96 21.66 18.24 6.74
C LYS A 96 20.81 18.37 5.48
N CYS A 97 21.15 19.32 4.60
CA CYS A 97 20.48 19.52 3.32
C CYS A 97 20.62 18.31 2.40
N GLY A 98 21.84 17.79 2.20
CA GLY A 98 22.07 16.64 1.34
C GLY A 98 21.31 15.38 1.80
N PHE A 99 21.24 15.15 3.12
CA PHE A 99 20.48 14.05 3.69
C PHE A 99 18.97 14.23 3.47
N GLN A 100 18.47 15.44 3.64
CA GLN A 100 17.06 15.75 3.40
C GLN A 100 16.68 15.61 1.92
N ASP A 101 17.55 16.02 1.01
CA ASP A 101 17.31 15.94 -0.43
C ASP A 101 17.27 14.49 -0.92
N ILE A 102 18.19 13.64 -0.45
CA ILE A 102 18.15 12.21 -0.75
C ILE A 102 16.92 11.55 -0.12
N LYS A 103 16.56 11.93 1.12
CA LYS A 103 15.30 11.49 1.72
C LYS A 103 14.08 11.89 0.91
N LYS A 104 14.06 13.07 0.27
CA LYS A 104 12.95 13.48 -0.61
C LYS A 104 12.92 12.67 -1.89
N LYS A 105 14.07 12.38 -2.50
CA LYS A 105 14.17 11.54 -3.71
C LYS A 105 13.75 10.09 -3.46
N GLY A 106 14.05 9.55 -2.27
CA GLY A 106 13.61 8.22 -1.85
C GLY A 106 12.13 8.12 -1.40
N ARG A 107 11.38 9.25 -1.35
CA ARG A 107 9.96 9.28 -0.93
C ARG A 107 8.98 8.94 -2.05
N MET A 108 9.44 8.59 -3.25
CA MET A 108 8.58 8.30 -4.40
C MET A 108 7.95 6.90 -4.23
N CYS A 109 6.98 6.82 -3.31
CA CYS A 109 6.27 5.63 -2.85
C CYS A 109 7.20 4.60 -2.14
N SER A 110 6.91 4.21 -0.90
CA SER A 110 7.71 3.16 -0.27
C SER A 110 7.65 1.93 -1.17
N SER A 111 8.81 1.39 -1.57
CA SER A 111 8.90 0.20 -2.43
C SER A 111 7.95 -0.91 -1.95
N TYR A 112 7.88 -1.08 -0.64
CA TYR A 112 6.94 -1.99 0.01
C TYR A 112 5.47 -1.62 -0.21
N GLY A 113 5.08 -0.35 -0.06
CA GLY A 113 3.73 0.12 -0.35
C GLY A 113 3.31 -0.11 -1.80
N CYS A 114 4.21 0.12 -2.76
CA CYS A 114 3.99 -0.25 -4.17
C CYS A 114 3.79 -1.76 -4.33
N GLN A 115 4.66 -2.57 -3.73
CA GLN A 115 4.54 -4.02 -3.79
C GLN A 115 3.20 -4.51 -3.25
N CYS A 116 2.76 -3.98 -2.09
CA CYS A 116 1.46 -4.32 -1.50
C CYS A 116 0.30 -3.87 -2.39
N GLN A 117 0.29 -2.62 -2.86
CA GLN A 117 -0.79 -2.08 -3.69
C GLN A 117 -0.88 -2.80 -5.04
N ASP A 118 0.26 -3.02 -5.70
CA ASP A 118 0.30 -3.64 -7.02
C ASP A 118 0.03 -5.14 -6.94
N SER A 119 0.33 -5.80 -5.80
CA SER A 119 -0.09 -7.19 -5.55
C SER A 119 -1.61 -7.30 -5.40
N ARG A 120 -2.25 -6.36 -4.68
CA ARG A 120 -3.73 -6.28 -4.62
C ARG A 120 -4.35 -6.04 -5.99
N TYR A 121 -3.78 -5.12 -6.78
CA TYR A 121 -4.26 -4.84 -8.13
C TYR A 121 -4.17 -6.07 -9.06
N SER A 122 -3.08 -6.82 -8.93
CA SER A 122 -2.84 -8.03 -9.73
C SER A 122 -3.84 -9.14 -9.38
N GLY A 123 -4.15 -9.34 -8.08
CA GLY A 123 -5.22 -10.25 -7.65
C GLY A 123 -6.62 -9.78 -8.10
N GLY A 124 -6.93 -8.49 -7.91
CA GLY A 124 -8.22 -7.90 -8.27
C GLY A 124 -8.56 -7.98 -9.76
N HIS A 125 -7.57 -8.04 -10.66
CA HIS A 125 -7.84 -8.27 -12.09
C HIS A 125 -8.38 -9.67 -12.34
N TYR A 126 -7.81 -10.69 -11.69
CA TYR A 126 -8.29 -12.07 -11.83
C TYR A 126 -9.69 -12.25 -11.21
N GLU A 127 -9.93 -11.65 -10.04
CA GLU A 127 -11.25 -11.57 -9.40
C GLU A 127 -12.28 -10.96 -10.35
N THR A 128 -11.93 -9.80 -10.93
CA THR A 128 -12.85 -9.06 -11.79
C THR A 128 -13.14 -9.83 -13.08
N CYS A 129 -12.15 -10.50 -13.67
CA CYS A 129 -12.37 -11.33 -14.87
C CYS A 129 -13.31 -12.51 -14.57
N THR A 130 -13.03 -13.31 -13.54
CA THR A 130 -13.87 -14.46 -13.17
C THR A 130 -15.27 -14.04 -12.74
N LEU A 131 -15.39 -12.94 -11.99
CA LEU A 131 -16.67 -12.36 -11.61
C LEU A 131 -17.43 -11.86 -12.85
N HIS A 132 -16.75 -11.19 -13.78
CA HIS A 132 -17.36 -10.69 -15.01
C HIS A 132 -17.89 -11.83 -15.87
N GLU A 133 -17.13 -12.91 -16.05
CA GLU A 133 -17.58 -14.12 -16.77
C GLU A 133 -18.83 -14.71 -16.13
N PHE A 134 -18.85 -14.87 -14.80
CA PHE A 134 -20.02 -15.36 -14.08
C PHE A 134 -21.24 -14.44 -14.25
N VAL A 135 -21.07 -13.13 -14.10
CA VAL A 135 -22.11 -12.11 -14.25
C VAL A 135 -22.68 -12.13 -15.67
N MET A 136 -21.83 -12.19 -16.69
CA MET A 136 -22.24 -12.25 -18.10
C MET A 136 -23.00 -13.55 -18.41
N SER A 137 -22.60 -14.69 -17.82
CA SER A 137 -23.31 -15.97 -17.98
C SER A 137 -24.76 -15.95 -17.47
N LYS A 138 -25.09 -14.98 -16.60
CA LYS A 138 -26.43 -14.77 -16.02
C LYS A 138 -27.24 -13.69 -16.75
N GLY A 139 -26.67 -13.05 -17.78
CA GLY A 139 -27.26 -11.88 -18.42
C GLY A 139 -27.25 -10.63 -17.53
N TRP A 140 -26.39 -10.60 -16.52
CA TRP A 140 -26.20 -9.45 -15.62
C TRP A 140 -25.08 -8.54 -16.14
N TYR A 141 -24.86 -7.41 -15.46
CA TYR A 141 -23.87 -6.42 -15.89
C TYR A 141 -22.96 -5.97 -14.75
N THR A 142 -21.66 -5.86 -15.02
CA THR A 142 -20.69 -5.21 -14.13
C THR A 142 -20.70 -3.71 -14.42
N ALA A 143 -21.31 -2.92 -13.54
CA ALA A 143 -21.46 -1.48 -13.72
C ALA A 143 -20.17 -0.69 -13.52
N GLY A 144 -19.23 -1.23 -12.73
CA GLY A 144 -17.92 -0.64 -12.51
C GLY A 144 -17.16 -1.33 -11.39
N THR A 145 -15.88 -1.00 -11.26
CA THR A 145 -15.03 -1.43 -10.15
C THR A 145 -14.35 -0.22 -9.50
N VAL A 146 -14.14 -0.28 -8.19
CA VAL A 146 -13.42 0.72 -7.41
C VAL A 146 -12.41 -0.03 -6.56
N HIS A 147 -11.16 -0.09 -7.02
CA HIS A 147 -10.08 -0.86 -6.38
C HIS A 147 -10.45 -2.33 -6.12
N ASP A 148 -10.83 -2.68 -4.90
CA ASP A 148 -11.22 -4.00 -4.41
C ASP A 148 -12.75 -4.21 -4.35
N GLU A 149 -13.53 -3.25 -4.84
CA GLU A 149 -14.99 -3.31 -4.90
C GLU A 149 -15.50 -3.47 -6.34
N ALA A 150 -16.57 -4.26 -6.51
CA ALA A 150 -17.28 -4.44 -7.78
C ALA A 150 -18.76 -4.09 -7.63
N LEU A 151 -19.26 -3.23 -8.53
CA LEU A 151 -20.68 -2.87 -8.60
C LEU A 151 -21.36 -3.70 -9.68
N LEU A 152 -22.35 -4.49 -9.27
CA LEU A 152 -23.09 -5.39 -10.15
C LEU A 152 -24.55 -4.93 -10.30
N GLN A 153 -25.04 -4.92 -11.52
CA GLN A 153 -26.45 -4.83 -11.84
C GLN A 153 -26.98 -6.24 -12.10
N VAL A 154 -27.75 -6.75 -11.15
CA VAL A 154 -28.31 -8.10 -11.15
C VAL A 154 -29.84 -8.05 -11.22
N GLU A 155 -30.47 -9.20 -11.41
CA GLU A 155 -31.92 -9.32 -11.30
C GLU A 155 -32.42 -8.96 -9.90
N ARG A 156 -33.67 -8.47 -9.83
CA ARG A 156 -34.32 -8.08 -8.57
C ARG A 156 -34.39 -9.23 -7.54
N LYS A 157 -34.45 -10.47 -8.02
CA LYS A 157 -34.51 -11.68 -7.18
C LYS A 157 -33.26 -12.51 -7.43
N ILE A 158 -32.24 -12.30 -6.61
CA ILE A 158 -31.03 -13.11 -6.63
C ILE A 158 -31.17 -14.30 -5.66
N LYS A 159 -30.69 -15.48 -6.08
CA LYS A 159 -30.71 -16.69 -5.23
C LYS A 159 -29.51 -16.73 -4.29
N ARG A 160 -29.60 -17.50 -3.20
CA ARG A 160 -28.51 -17.63 -2.22
C ARG A 160 -27.28 -18.30 -2.83
N GLU A 161 -27.48 -19.24 -3.74
CA GLU A 161 -26.42 -19.96 -4.44
C GLU A 161 -25.64 -19.02 -5.36
N GLU A 162 -26.32 -18.04 -5.95
CA GLU A 162 -25.70 -17.03 -6.81
C GLU A 162 -24.90 -16.01 -6.00
N ILE A 163 -25.40 -15.61 -4.83
CA ILE A 163 -24.63 -14.82 -3.86
C ILE A 163 -23.37 -15.58 -3.43
N ALA A 164 -23.48 -16.89 -3.18
CA ALA A 164 -22.33 -17.72 -2.82
C ALA A 164 -21.33 -17.83 -3.97
N ALA A 165 -21.80 -17.95 -5.21
CA ALA A 165 -20.94 -17.96 -6.40
C ALA A 165 -20.19 -16.64 -6.59
N ILE A 166 -20.88 -15.49 -6.45
CA ILE A 166 -20.24 -14.15 -6.49
C ILE A 166 -19.14 -14.06 -5.43
N LYS A 167 -19.43 -14.49 -4.20
CA LYS A 167 -18.44 -14.51 -3.12
C LYS A 167 -17.24 -15.37 -3.49
N ALA A 168 -17.47 -16.58 -4.00
CA ALA A 168 -16.40 -17.49 -4.38
C ALA A 168 -15.51 -16.91 -5.50
N CYS A 169 -16.07 -16.24 -6.51
CA CYS A 169 -15.29 -15.60 -7.57
C CYS A 169 -14.30 -14.58 -7.00
N MET A 170 -14.71 -13.77 -6.02
CA MET A 170 -13.84 -12.76 -5.43
C MET A 170 -12.87 -13.35 -4.38
N THR A 171 -13.31 -14.30 -3.55
CA THR A 171 -12.45 -14.82 -2.48
C THR A 171 -11.40 -15.83 -2.94
N ASN A 172 -11.63 -16.50 -4.08
CA ASN A 172 -10.74 -17.58 -4.56
C ASN A 172 -9.71 -17.14 -5.59
N ALA A 173 -9.62 -15.84 -5.88
CA ALA A 173 -8.71 -15.34 -6.91
C ALA A 173 -7.25 -15.26 -6.47
N ALA A 174 -7.00 -15.27 -5.17
CA ALA A 174 -5.67 -15.29 -4.61
C ALA A 174 -5.47 -16.52 -3.72
N ILE A 175 -4.33 -17.17 -3.90
CA ILE A 175 -3.85 -18.19 -2.98
C ILE A 175 -3.09 -17.42 -1.90
N LEU A 176 -3.69 -17.33 -0.71
CA LEU A 176 -3.14 -16.63 0.44
C LEU A 176 -3.17 -17.56 1.65
N ASP A 177 -2.21 -17.38 2.54
CA ASP A 177 -2.17 -18.10 3.83
C ASP A 177 -3.27 -17.62 4.79
N VAL A 178 -3.88 -16.47 4.49
CA VAL A 178 -4.98 -15.87 5.24
C VAL A 178 -6.23 -15.77 4.38
N PRO A 179 -7.43 -16.06 4.92
CA PRO A 179 -8.65 -16.04 4.14
C PRO A 179 -9.07 -14.61 3.79
N LEU A 180 -9.54 -14.41 2.55
CA LEU A 180 -10.17 -13.16 2.12
C LEU A 180 -11.62 -13.10 2.60
N LYS A 181 -12.00 -11.95 3.16
CA LYS A 181 -13.38 -11.68 3.59
C LYS A 181 -14.04 -10.69 2.63
N LEU A 182 -15.13 -11.12 1.99
CA LEU A 182 -15.95 -10.25 1.14
C LEU A 182 -17.15 -9.68 1.89
N MET A 183 -17.38 -8.38 1.75
CA MET A 183 -18.62 -7.72 2.13
C MET A 183 -19.53 -7.56 0.91
N LEU A 184 -20.80 -7.94 1.04
CA LEU A 184 -21.79 -7.85 -0.04
C LEU A 184 -23.02 -7.08 0.45
N ASN A 185 -23.38 -6.03 -0.28
CA ASN A 185 -24.54 -5.20 0.01
C ASN A 185 -25.49 -5.23 -1.20
N LEU A 186 -26.76 -5.57 -0.96
CA LEU A 186 -27.81 -5.53 -1.97
C LEU A 186 -28.60 -4.22 -1.83
N CYS A 187 -28.80 -3.50 -2.92
CA CYS A 187 -29.54 -2.25 -2.94
C CYS A 187 -30.61 -2.28 -4.04
N ASN A 188 -31.83 -1.85 -3.70
CA ASN A 188 -32.95 -1.75 -4.63
C ASN A 188 -33.03 -0.38 -5.34
N GLU A 189 -32.11 0.55 -5.04
CA GLU A 189 -32.11 1.89 -5.63
C GLU A 189 -31.29 1.89 -6.93
N GLY A 190 -31.85 2.47 -8.01
CA GLY A 190 -31.14 2.58 -9.28
C GLY A 190 -29.83 3.37 -9.16
N VAL A 191 -28.86 3.04 -10.03
CA VAL A 191 -27.47 3.55 -10.05
C VAL A 191 -27.37 5.07 -9.87
N LYS A 192 -28.34 5.85 -10.36
CA LYS A 192 -28.42 7.32 -10.22
C LYS A 192 -28.52 7.85 -8.78
N LYS A 193 -29.02 7.06 -7.82
CA LYS A 193 -29.09 7.46 -6.40
C LYS A 193 -27.86 7.02 -5.61
N LEU A 194 -27.25 5.91 -6.00
CA LEU A 194 -26.00 5.41 -5.39
C LEU A 194 -24.83 6.36 -5.64
N SER A 195 -24.74 6.97 -6.83
CA SER A 195 -23.72 7.99 -7.15
C SER A 195 -23.82 9.28 -6.32
N ARG A 196 -24.96 9.55 -5.67
CA ARG A 196 -25.13 10.66 -4.73
C ARG A 196 -24.82 10.29 -3.27
N LYS A 197 -24.87 9.01 -2.91
CA LYS A 197 -24.56 8.50 -1.56
C LYS A 197 -23.10 8.08 -1.43
N ILE A 198 -22.54 7.49 -2.48
CA ILE A 198 -21.10 7.30 -2.64
C ILE A 198 -20.59 8.66 -3.08
N ASN A 199 -20.05 9.45 -2.14
CA ASN A 199 -19.46 10.77 -2.37
C ASN A 199 -18.32 10.69 -3.42
N LEU A 200 -18.67 10.64 -4.70
CA LEU A 200 -17.75 10.76 -5.84
C LEU A 200 -17.21 12.21 -5.97
N GLU A 201 -17.80 13.17 -5.25
CA GLU A 201 -17.30 14.55 -5.15
C GLU A 201 -16.03 14.69 -4.30
N ARG A 202 -15.54 13.62 -3.65
CA ARG A 202 -14.25 13.60 -2.94
C ARG A 202 -13.12 12.87 -3.68
N LEU A 203 -13.36 12.42 -4.91
CA LEU A 203 -12.40 11.65 -5.72
C LEU A 203 -12.06 12.29 -7.08
N MET A 204 -12.42 13.56 -7.28
CA MET A 204 -11.82 14.46 -8.28
C MET A 204 -11.02 15.54 -7.57
#